data_AF-A0A1L7BDD0-F1
#
_entry.id   AF-A0A1L7BDD0-F1
#
_cell.length_a   1.000
_cell.length_b   1.000
_cell.length_c   1.000
_cell.angle_alpha   90.00
_cell.angle_beta   90.00
_cell.angle_gamma   90.00
#
_symmetry.space_group_name_H-M   'P 1'
#
loop_
_entity.id
_entity.type
_entity.pdbx_description
1 polymer ?
#
loop_
_entity_poly.entity_id
_entity_poly.type
_entity_poly.pdbx_seq_one_letter_code
_entity_poly.pdbx_strand_id
1 'polypeptide(L)'
;MEDILSLKIEDMERLEFNDLIEKIERIKDYFHQNDVDIELALKLYGKAVDLLSIARKKLINFKHEKEQIDKKYREFLESLENENEEGLF
;
A
#
# COMPACT_ATOMS: atom_id res chain seq x y z
N MET A 1 15.83 -14.33 3.04
CA MET A 1 14.85 -14.66 1.99
C MET A 1 13.82 -15.66 2.47
N GLU A 2 14.16 -16.64 3.33
CA GLU A 2 13.17 -17.52 3.97
C GLU A 2 12.06 -16.76 4.72
N ASP A 3 12.41 -15.63 5.35
CA ASP A 3 11.49 -14.71 6.01
C ASP A 3 10.42 -14.15 5.07
N ILE A 4 10.72 -14.03 3.77
CA ILE A 4 9.78 -13.59 2.73
C ILE A 4 9.04 -14.78 2.13
N LEU A 5 9.75 -15.89 1.87
CA LEU A 5 9.17 -17.10 1.28
C LEU A 5 8.14 -17.78 2.17
N SER A 6 8.32 -17.71 3.49
CA SER A 6 7.43 -18.31 4.48
C SER A 6 6.16 -17.51 4.73
N LEU A 7 6.07 -16.26 4.25
CA LEU A 7 4.89 -15.43 4.42
C LEU A 7 3.69 -16.03 3.70
N LYS A 8 2.60 -16.24 4.43
CA LYS A 8 1.30 -16.57 3.85
C LYS A 8 0.59 -15.31 3.37
N ILE A 9 -0.39 -15.47 2.49
CA ILE A 9 -1.17 -14.34 1.95
C ILE A 9 -1.82 -13.55 3.09
N GLU A 10 -2.38 -14.24 4.08
CA GLU A 10 -3.05 -13.63 5.22
C GLU A 10 -2.10 -12.79 6.09
N ASP A 11 -0.86 -13.25 6.23
CA ASP A 11 0.17 -12.51 6.97
C ASP A 11 0.62 -11.27 6.19
N MET A 12 0.75 -11.39 4.86
CA MET A 12 1.08 -10.25 4.00
C MET A 12 -0.01 -9.18 3.98
N GLU A 13 -1.30 -9.56 4.02
CA GLU A 13 -2.40 -8.60 4.08
C GLU A 13 -2.38 -7.74 5.36
N ARG A 14 -1.81 -8.27 6.45
CA ARG A 14 -1.68 -7.58 7.75
C ARG A 14 -0.48 -6.63 7.83
N LEU A 15 0.48 -6.73 6.91
CA LEU A 15 1.64 -5.85 6.89
C LEU A 15 1.26 -4.41 6.55
N GLU A 16 2.04 -3.45 7.05
CA GLU A 16 1.94 -2.08 6.60
C GLU A 16 2.42 -1.95 5.15
N PHE A 17 1.96 -0.90 4.46
CA PHE A 17 2.35 -0.68 3.07
C PHE A 17 3.87 -0.58 2.91
N ASN A 18 4.54 0.12 3.82
CA ASN A 18 6.01 0.28 3.79
C ASN A 18 6.73 -1.05 3.98
N ASP A 19 6.23 -1.95 4.84
CA ASP A 19 6.83 -3.28 5.04
C ASP A 19 6.72 -4.14 3.77
N LEU A 20 5.60 -4.04 3.04
CA LEU A 20 5.41 -4.71 1.76
C LEU A 20 6.44 -4.23 0.74
N ILE A 21 6.63 -2.90 0.63
CA ILE A 21 7.60 -2.29 -0.27
C ILE A 21 9.02 -2.68 0.09
N GLU A 22 9.40 -2.64 1.37
CA GLU A 22 10.74 -3.04 1.82
C GLU A 22 11.05 -4.49 1.41
N LYS A 23 10.08 -5.40 1.58
CA LYS A 23 10.25 -6.80 1.15
C LYS A 23 10.38 -6.93 -0.37
N ILE A 24 9.60 -6.17 -1.15
CA ILE A 24 9.71 -6.15 -2.62
C ILE A 24 11.08 -5.64 -3.06
N GLU A 25 11.58 -4.58 -2.42
CA GLU A 25 12.91 -4.02 -2.69
C GLU A 25 14.02 -5.03 -2.36
N ARG A 26 13.92 -5.73 -1.23
CA ARG A 26 14.85 -6.83 -0.90
C ARG A 26 14.84 -7.96 -1.93
N ILE A 27 13.67 -8.31 -2.47
CA ILE A 27 13.57 -9.29 -3.57
C ILE A 27 14.25 -8.73 -4.83
N LYS A 28 13.98 -7.48 -5.20
CA LYS A 28 14.61 -6.83 -6.35
C LYS A 28 16.14 -6.81 -6.23
N ASP A 29 16.67 -6.48 -5.06
CA ASP A 29 18.10 -6.43 -4.80
C ASP A 29 18.75 -7.82 -4.89
N TYR A 30 18.03 -8.87 -4.50
CA TYR A 30 18.48 -10.25 -4.72
C TYR A 30 18.67 -10.56 -6.22
N PHE A 31 17.76 -10.12 -7.09
CA PHE A 31 17.87 -10.35 -8.54
C PHE A 31 19.05 -9.61 -9.21
N HIS A 32 19.60 -8.58 -8.58
CA HIS A 32 20.75 -7.84 -9.10
C HIS A 32 22.11 -8.44 -8.73
N GLN A 33 22.13 -9.58 -8.02
CA GLN A 33 23.37 -10.26 -7.65
C GLN A 33 23.96 -11.02 -8.86
N ASN A 34 25.29 -11.21 -8.90
CA ASN A 34 25.96 -11.85 -10.03
C ASN A 34 25.70 -13.37 -10.13
N ASP A 35 25.42 -14.05 -8.99
CA ASP A 35 25.25 -15.49 -8.90
C ASP A 35 23.89 -15.85 -8.29
N VAL A 36 22.81 -15.54 -9.01
CA VAL A 36 21.44 -15.82 -8.57
C VAL A 36 21.10 -17.30 -8.72
N ASP A 37 20.70 -17.94 -7.62
CA ASP A 37 20.06 -19.27 -7.67
C ASP A 37 18.69 -19.15 -8.34
N ILE A 38 18.55 -19.77 -9.51
CA ILE A 38 17.37 -19.72 -10.38
C ILE A 38 16.12 -20.31 -9.69
N GLU A 39 16.25 -21.40 -8.93
CA GLU A 39 15.09 -22.02 -8.26
C GLU A 39 14.56 -21.11 -7.15
N LEU A 40 15.46 -20.50 -6.39
CA LEU A 40 15.12 -19.50 -5.40
C LEU A 40 14.52 -18.25 -6.07
N ALA A 41 15.10 -17.79 -7.17
CA ALA A 41 14.63 -16.64 -7.93
C ALA A 41 13.19 -16.82 -8.41
N LEU A 42 12.84 -18.01 -8.92
CA LEU A 42 11.49 -18.32 -9.38
C LEU A 42 10.45 -18.26 -8.23
N LYS A 43 10.81 -18.80 -7.06
CA LYS A 43 9.94 -18.74 -5.86
C LYS A 43 9.75 -17.30 -5.39
N LEU A 44 10.83 -16.51 -5.39
CA LEU A 44 10.79 -15.10 -5.01
C LEU A 44 9.99 -14.25 -5.98
N TYR A 45 10.04 -14.56 -7.28
CA TYR A 45 9.22 -13.88 -8.28
C TYR A 45 7.73 -14.04 -7.99
N GLY A 46 7.28 -15.27 -7.70
CA GLY A 46 5.90 -15.54 -7.28
C GLY A 46 5.52 -14.73 -6.04
N LYS A 47 6.39 -14.70 -5.01
CA LYS A 47 6.15 -13.89 -3.81
C LYS A 47 6.11 -12.39 -4.07
N ALA A 48 6.94 -11.88 -4.98
CA ALA A 48 6.92 -10.48 -5.35
C ALA A 48 5.57 -10.10 -5.98
N VAL A 49 5.00 -10.97 -6.82
CA VAL A 49 3.68 -10.75 -7.42
C VAL A 49 2.58 -10.69 -6.35
N ASP A 50 2.63 -11.60 -5.36
CA ASP A 50 1.68 -11.58 -4.23
C ASP A 50 1.78 -10.28 -3.43
N LEU A 51 3.00 -9.89 -3.03
CA LEU A 51 3.28 -8.66 -2.28
C LEU A 51 2.81 -7.42 -3.05
N LEU A 52 3.10 -7.35 -4.35
CA LEU A 52 2.69 -6.24 -5.23
C LEU A 52 1.16 -6.14 -5.36
N SER A 53 0.49 -7.29 -5.48
CA SER A 53 -0.97 -7.35 -5.58
C SER A 53 -1.63 -6.79 -4.32
N ILE A 54 -1.11 -7.16 -3.15
CA ILE A 54 -1.59 -6.67 -1.85
C ILE A 54 -1.27 -5.18 -1.68
N ALA A 55 -0.05 -4.75 -2.02
CA ALA A 55 0.35 -3.34 -1.97
C ALA A 55 -0.56 -2.47 -2.84
N ARG A 56 -0.88 -2.93 -4.06
CA ARG A 56 -1.82 -2.24 -4.96
C ARG A 56 -3.22 -2.12 -4.36
N LYS A 57 -3.73 -3.19 -3.73
CA LYS A 57 -5.04 -3.16 -3.03
C LYS A 57 -5.06 -2.11 -1.92
N LYS A 58 -4.01 -2.05 -1.10
CA LYS A 58 -3.87 -1.02 -0.04
C LYS A 58 -3.83 0.40 -0.62
N LEU A 59 -3.09 0.64 -1.70
CA LEU A 59 -3.05 1.96 -2.37
C LEU A 59 -4.42 2.42 -2.86
N ILE A 60 -5.21 1.51 -3.43
CA ILE A 60 -6.57 1.83 -3.87
C ILE A 60 -7.43 2.25 -2.67
N ASN A 61 -7.32 1.54 -1.55
CA ASN A 61 -8.05 1.87 -0.33
C ASN A 61 -7.62 3.24 0.22
N PHE A 62 -6.32 3.52 0.32
CA PHE A 62 -5.82 4.83 0.76
C PHE A 62 -6.27 5.98 -0.14
N LYS A 63 -6.30 5.75 -1.46
CA LYS A 63 -6.84 6.74 -2.41
C LYS A 63 -8.31 7.02 -2.11
N HIS A 64 -9.11 5.99 -1.90
CA HIS A 64 -10.53 6.14 -1.58
C HIS A 64 -10.75 6.84 -0.23
N GLU A 65 -10.00 6.46 0.81
CA GLU A 65 -10.06 7.11 2.12
C GLU A 65 -9.73 8.60 2.03
N LYS A 66 -8.68 8.96 1.27
CA LYS A 66 -8.34 10.35 1.01
C LYS A 66 -9.49 11.10 0.33
N GLU A 67 -10.09 10.52 -0.71
CA GLU A 67 -11.23 11.14 -1.41
C GLU A 67 -12.42 11.40 -0.46
N GLN A 68 -12.68 10.49 0.49
CA GLN A 68 -13.71 10.68 1.51
C GLN A 68 -13.36 11.79 2.50
N ILE A 69 -12.09 11.88 2.92
CA ILE A 69 -11.59 12.94 3.80
C ILE A 69 -11.72 14.30 3.10
N ASP A 70 -11.26 14.41 1.85
CA ASP A 70 -11.33 15.63 1.05
C ASP A 70 -12.78 16.08 0.85
N LYS A 71 -13.71 15.13 0.65
CA LYS A 71 -15.14 15.43 0.56
C LYS A 71 -15.69 15.99 1.87
N LYS A 72 -15.45 15.31 3.00
CA LYS A 72 -15.89 15.78 4.33
C LYS A 72 -15.33 17.15 4.67
N TYR A 73 -14.08 17.41 4.30
CA TYR A 73 -13.44 18.70 4.51
C TYR A 73 -14.12 19.81 3.71
N ARG A 74 -14.47 19.57 2.44
CA ARG A 74 -15.24 20.54 1.63
C ARG A 74 -16.62 20.82 2.22
N GLU A 75 -17.36 19.78 2.59
CA GLU A 75 -18.69 19.93 3.23
C GLU A 75 -18.61 20.74 4.53
N PHE A 76 -17.55 20.55 5.32
CA PHE A 76 -17.29 21.33 6.52
C PHE A 76 -17.02 22.81 6.22
N LEU A 77 -16.21 23.13 5.20
CA LEU A 77 -15.97 24.52 4.80
C LEU A 77 -17.24 25.21 4.31
N GLU A 78 -18.04 24.52 3.48
CA GLU A 78 -19.34 25.02 3.01
C GLU A 78 -20.30 25.30 4.18
N SER A 79 -20.31 24.45 5.22
CA SER A 79 -21.15 24.71 6.41
C SER A 79 -20.71 25.97 7.18
N LEU A 80 -19.42 26.24 7.27
CA LEU A 80 -18.91 27.44 7.95
C LEU A 80 -19.19 28.72 7.17
N GLU A 81 -19.17 28.66 5.83
CA GLU A 81 -19.53 29.79 4.98
C GLU A 81 -21.02 30.13 5.12
N ASN A 82 -21.89 29.13 5.08
CA ASN A 82 -23.34 29.32 5.26
C ASN A 82 -23.71 29.87 6.65
N GLU A 83 -23.05 29.39 7.72
CA GLU A 83 -23.27 29.93 9.09
C GLU A 83 -22.87 31.40 9.21
N ASN A 84 -21.82 31.84 8.51
CA ASN A 84 -21.39 33.24 8.52
C ASN A 84 -22.33 34.15 7.70
N GLU A 85 -22.93 33.65 6.62
CA GLU A 85 -23.92 34.42 5.85
C GLU A 85 -25.23 34.59 6.63
N GLU A 86 -25.71 33.57 7.35
CA GLU A 86 -26.91 33.67 8.19
C GLU A 86 -26.73 34.61 9.40
N GLY A 87 -25.51 34.77 9.92
CA GLY A 87 -25.21 35.70 11.02
C GLY A 87 -25.11 37.18 10.63
N LEU A 88 -25.16 37.51 9.33
CA LEU A 88 -25.07 38.86 8.80
C LEU A 88 -26.42 39.47 8.37
N PHE A 89 -27.53 38.71 8.48
CA PHE A 89 -28.89 39.17 8.17
C PHE A 89 -29.76 39.34 9.43
#